data_AF-A0A2A5V6Y4-F1
#
_entry.id   AF-A0A2A5V6Y4-F1
#
_cell.length_a   1.000
_cell.length_b   1.000
_cell.length_c   1.000
_cell.angle_alpha   90.00
_cell.angle_beta   90.00
_cell.angle_gamma   90.00
#
_symmetry.space_group_name_H-M   'P 1'
#
loop_
_entity.id
_entity.type
_entity.pdbx_description
1 polymer ?
#
loop_
_entity_poly.entity_id
_entity_poly.type
_entity_poly.pdbx_seq_one_letter_code
_entity_poly.pdbx_strand_id
1 'polypeptide(L)'
;MKTKNIPGDIKSKSLKEAKNEINDILSKLEKNDIDLDKSMDQYKRLVELNHHIDNLFKSKFKDISAMTKKIKNRKIKKNRDAKK
;
A
#
# COMPACT_ATOMS: atom_id res chain seq x y z
N MET A 1 13.86 -11.49 -2.16
CA MET A 1 12.50 -11.93 -1.77
C MET A 1 11.71 -12.14 -3.05
N LYS A 2 11.03 -13.29 -3.21
CA LYS A 2 10.26 -13.61 -4.42
C LYS A 2 9.18 -12.53 -4.58
N THR A 3 9.30 -11.72 -5.62
CA THR A 3 8.27 -10.76 -6.01
C THR A 3 7.04 -11.57 -6.40
N LYS A 4 6.07 -11.73 -5.49
CA LYS A 4 4.75 -12.24 -5.86
C LYS A 4 4.26 -11.38 -7.02
N ASN A 5 3.99 -12.02 -8.15
CA ASN A 5 3.68 -11.32 -9.38
C ASN A 5 2.26 -10.76 -9.27
N ILE A 6 2.13 -9.53 -8.76
CA ILE A 6 0.84 -8.85 -8.64
C ILE A 6 0.33 -8.55 -10.06
N PRO A 7 -0.95 -8.82 -10.36
CA PRO A 7 -1.57 -8.45 -11.63
C PRO A 7 -1.39 -6.96 -11.98
N GLY A 8 -1.20 -6.65 -13.26
CA GLY A 8 -0.91 -5.30 -13.74
C GLY A 8 -2.01 -4.28 -13.43
N ASP A 9 -3.26 -4.72 -13.43
CA ASP A 9 -4.44 -3.92 -13.09
C ASP A 9 -4.47 -3.51 -11.61
N ILE A 10 -3.93 -4.34 -10.70
CA ILE A 10 -3.82 -3.99 -9.28
C ILE A 10 -2.67 -3.00 -9.05
N LYS A 11 -1.53 -3.19 -9.72
CA LYS A 11 -0.35 -2.31 -9.58
C LYS A 11 -0.67 -0.84 -9.89
N SER A 12 -1.59 -0.59 -10.81
CA SER A 12 -2.01 0.75 -11.24
C SER A 12 -3.02 1.41 -10.29
N LYS A 13 -3.59 0.67 -9.32
CA LYS A 13 -4.60 1.23 -8.40
C LYS A 13 -3.97 2.13 -7.35
N SER A 14 -4.62 3.25 -7.11
CA SER A 14 -4.38 4.09 -5.93
C SER A 14 -4.83 3.38 -4.65
N LEU A 15 -4.36 3.90 -3.50
CA LEU A 15 -4.78 3.41 -2.19
C LEU A 15 -6.30 3.47 -2.00
N LYS A 16 -6.96 4.50 -2.55
CA LYS A 16 -8.41 4.68 -2.43
C LYS A 16 -9.15 3.64 -3.26
N GLU A 17 -8.73 3.43 -4.49
CA GLU A 17 -9.33 2.43 -5.38
C GLU A 17 -9.18 1.02 -4.83
N ALA A 18 -7.98 0.65 -4.34
CA ALA A 18 -7.74 -0.65 -3.75
C ALA A 18 -8.61 -0.89 -2.50
N LYS A 19 -8.80 0.13 -1.65
CA LYS A 19 -9.69 0.04 -0.48
C LYS A 19 -11.15 -0.09 -0.86
N ASN A 20 -11.60 0.67 -1.86
CA ASN A 20 -12.97 0.59 -2.34
C ASN A 20 -13.28 -0.83 -2.86
N GLU A 21 -12.40 -1.41 -3.68
CA GLU A 21 -12.58 -2.76 -4.19
C GLU A 21 -12.54 -3.82 -3.07
N ILE A 22 -11.68 -3.66 -2.06
CA ILE A 22 -11.70 -4.53 -0.87
C ILE A 22 -13.08 -4.48 -0.20
N ASN A 23 -13.64 -3.29 0.02
CA ASN A 23 -14.95 -3.13 0.64
C ASN A 23 -16.06 -3.77 -0.21
N ASP A 24 -16.00 -3.62 -1.53
CA ASP A 24 -16.96 -4.22 -2.45
C ASP A 24 -16.89 -5.76 -2.43
N ILE A 25 -15.67 -6.32 -2.35
CA ILE A 25 -15.46 -7.76 -2.25
C ILE A 25 -15.96 -8.28 -0.89
N LEU A 26 -15.62 -7.61 0.22
CA LEU A 26 -16.10 -7.99 1.56
C LEU A 26 -17.62 -7.96 1.63
N SER A 27 -18.25 -6.92 1.08
CA SER A 27 -19.71 -6.81 1.01
C SER A 27 -20.38 -7.93 0.21
N LYS A 28 -19.65 -8.56 -0.72
CA LYS A 28 -20.12 -9.76 -1.44
C LYS A 28 -19.87 -11.03 -0.62
N LEU A 29 -18.72 -11.11 0.06
CA LEU A 29 -18.28 -12.27 0.84
C LEU A 29 -19.00 -12.43 2.19
N GLU A 30 -19.65 -11.39 2.70
CA GLU A 30 -20.43 -11.43 3.92
C GLU A 30 -21.92 -11.73 3.68
N LYS A 31 -22.33 -11.93 2.41
CA LYS A 31 -23.71 -12.31 2.07
C LYS A 31 -23.92 -13.82 2.26
N ASN A 32 -25.09 -14.22 2.72
CA ASN A 32 -25.40 -15.63 3.01
C ASN A 32 -25.56 -16.55 1.77
N ASP A 33 -25.39 -16.04 0.55
CA ASP A 33 -25.63 -16.76 -0.71
C ASP A 33 -24.42 -16.67 -1.65
N ILE A 34 -23.27 -17.12 -1.16
CA ILE A 34 -22.02 -17.09 -1.93
C ILE A 34 -21.71 -18.47 -2.48
N ASP A 35 -21.61 -18.51 -3.80
CA ASP A 35 -21.04 -19.61 -4.55
C ASP A 35 -19.56 -19.82 -4.17
N LEU A 36 -19.20 -21.04 -3.77
CA LEU A 36 -17.87 -21.42 -3.31
C LEU A 36 -16.79 -21.08 -4.36
N ASP A 37 -17.03 -21.32 -5.64
CA ASP A 37 -16.06 -21.06 -6.70
C ASP A 37 -15.84 -19.55 -6.87
N LYS A 38 -16.91 -18.76 -6.80
CA LYS A 38 -16.82 -17.29 -6.82
C LYS A 38 -16.07 -16.78 -5.58
N SER A 39 -16.29 -17.39 -4.41
CA SER A 39 -15.62 -16.98 -3.17
C SER A 39 -14.10 -17.13 -3.26
N MET A 40 -13.60 -18.18 -3.92
CA MET A 40 -12.17 -18.47 -4.01
C MET A 40 -11.42 -17.37 -4.77
N ASP A 41 -11.96 -16.93 -5.91
CA ASP A 41 -11.40 -15.83 -6.68
C ASP A 41 -11.45 -14.50 -5.94
N GLN A 42 -12.56 -14.24 -5.22
CA GLN A 42 -12.70 -13.04 -4.38
C GLN A 42 -11.65 -13.02 -3.25
N TYR A 43 -11.42 -14.14 -2.56
CA TYR A 43 -10.38 -14.23 -1.53
C TYR A 43 -8.97 -14.08 -2.09
N LYS A 44 -8.67 -14.72 -3.23
CA LYS A 44 -7.38 -14.55 -3.91
C LYS A 44 -7.16 -13.08 -4.25
N ARG A 45 -8.18 -12.41 -4.76
CA ARG A 45 -8.15 -10.99 -5.10
C ARG A 45 -7.91 -10.11 -3.87
N LEU A 46 -8.56 -10.39 -2.74
CA LEU A 46 -8.32 -9.70 -1.46
C LEU A 46 -6.86 -9.79 -1.02
N VAL A 47 -6.25 -10.97 -1.11
CA VAL A 47 -4.83 -11.16 -0.75
C VAL A 47 -3.92 -10.30 -1.63
N GLU A 48 -4.19 -10.24 -2.93
CA GLU A 48 -3.42 -9.42 -3.87
C GLU A 48 -3.58 -7.92 -3.59
N LEU A 49 -4.81 -7.44 -3.33
CA LEU A 49 -5.10 -6.05 -2.98
C LEU A 49 -4.44 -5.65 -1.65
N ASN A 50 -4.49 -6.51 -0.64
CA ASN A 50 -3.84 -6.26 0.65
C ASN A 50 -2.31 -6.16 0.50
N HIS A 51 -1.70 -7.04 -0.31
CA HIS A 51 -0.27 -6.96 -0.59
C HIS A 51 0.11 -5.68 -1.34
N HIS A 52 -0.73 -5.22 -2.28
CA HIS A 52 -0.54 -3.94 -2.95
C HIS A 52 -0.61 -2.75 -1.99
N ILE A 53 -1.59 -2.73 -1.09
CA ILE A 53 -1.73 -1.70 -0.06
C ILE A 53 -0.50 -1.65 0.86
N ASP A 54 -0.02 -2.80 1.32
CA ASP A 54 1.21 -2.90 2.12
C ASP A 54 2.43 -2.31 1.37
N ASN A 55 2.56 -2.60 0.07
CA ASN A 55 3.62 -2.01 -0.77
C ASN A 55 3.50 -0.50 -0.91
N LEU A 56 2.28 0.03 -1.08
CA LEU A 56 2.03 1.48 -1.11
C LEU A 56 2.44 2.15 0.21
N PHE A 57 2.08 1.56 1.36
CA PHE A 57 2.49 2.08 2.67
C PHE A 57 4.00 2.04 2.85
N LYS A 58 4.64 0.93 2.51
CA LYS A 58 6.11 0.78 2.56
C LYS A 58 6.82 1.83 1.71
N SER A 59 6.32 2.11 0.51
CA SER A 59 6.88 3.15 -0.37
C SER A 59 6.76 4.53 0.28
N LYS A 60 5.54 4.93 0.66
CA LYS A 60 5.31 6.24 1.28
C LYS A 60 6.12 6.42 2.57
N PHE A 61 6.23 5.38 3.38
CA PHE A 61 7.03 5.43 4.61
C PHE A 61 8.51 5.69 4.32
N LYS A 62 9.09 5.01 3.31
CA LYS A 62 10.47 5.25 2.88
C LYS A 62 10.68 6.69 2.42
N ASP A 63 9.73 7.24 1.65
CA ASP A 63 9.79 8.62 1.17
C ASP A 63 9.77 9.63 2.33
N ILE A 64 8.86 9.44 3.29
CA ILE A 64 8.75 10.27 4.50
C ILE A 64 10.04 10.19 5.33
N SER A 65 10.60 8.99 5.51
CA SER A 65 11.85 8.79 6.23
C SER A 65 13.02 9.52 5.56
N ALA A 66 13.13 9.42 4.24
CA ALA A 66 14.15 10.12 3.46
C ALA A 66 14.02 11.65 3.56
N MET A 67 12.80 12.18 3.48
CA MET A 67 12.52 13.61 3.67
C MET A 67 12.93 14.09 5.07
N THR A 68 12.57 13.32 6.10
CA THR A 68 12.88 13.65 7.50
C THR A 68 14.39 13.72 7.72
N LYS A 69 15.15 12.75 7.19
CA LYS A 69 16.62 12.73 7.24
C LYS A 69 17.22 13.96 6.54
N LYS A 70 16.70 14.34 5.36
CA LYS A 70 17.14 15.55 4.64
C LYS A 70 16.90 16.82 5.47
N ILE A 71 15.75 16.95 6.11
CA ILE A 71 15.41 18.11 6.95
C ILE A 71 16.37 18.20 8.15
N LYS A 72 16.63 17.09 8.85
CA LYS A 72 17.56 17.06 9.99
C LYS A 72 18.96 17.51 9.57
N ASN A 73 19.46 17.00 8.44
CA ASN A 73 20.78 17.36 7.92
C ASN A 73 20.89 18.85 7.56
N ARG A 74 19.84 19.44 6.99
CA ARG A 74 19.79 20.89 6.69
C ARG A 74 19.83 21.75 7.96
N LYS A 75 19.11 21.35 9.02
CA LYS A 75 19.13 22.06 10.32
C LYS A 75 20.53 22.01 10.97
N ILE A 76 21.20 20.86 10.92
CA ILE A 76 22.56 20.70 11.47
C ILE A 76 23.56 21.60 10.75
N LYS A 77 23.49 21.70 9.41
CA LYS A 77 24.37 22.58 8.64
C LYS A 77 24.19 24.05 9.02
N LYS A 78 22.94 24.55 9.04
CA LYS A 78 22.63 25.94 9.43
C LYS A 78 23.18 26.31 10.81
N ASN A 79 23.10 25.42 11.79
CA ASN A 79 23.65 25.67 13.13
C ASN A 79 25.19 25.71 13.19
N ARG A 80 25.89 25.07 12.25
CA ARG A 80 27.35 25.16 12.15
C ARG A 80 27.79 26.45 11.50
N ASP A 81 27.07 26.88 10.46
CA ASP A 81 27.38 28.10 9.72
C ASP A 81 27.11 29.35 10.58
N ALA A 82 26.10 29.33 11.46
CA ALA A 82 25.80 30.42 12.39
C ALA A 82 26.75 30.52 13.60
N LYS A 83 27.66 29.55 13.80
CA LYS A 83 28.67 29.55 14.87
C LYS A 83 30.08 29.91 14.39
N LYS A 84 30.24 30.19 13.09
CA LYS A 84 31.46 30.74 12.48
C LYS A 84 31.28 32.22 12.22
#